data_AF-A0A8W8N039-F1
#
_entry.id   AF-A0A8W8N039-F1
#
_cell.length_a   1.000
_cell.length_b   1.000
_cell.length_c   1.000
_cell.angle_alpha   90.00
_cell.angle_beta   90.00
_cell.angle_gamma   90.00
#
_symmetry.space_group_name_H-M   'P 1'
#
loop_
_entity.id
_entity.type
_entity.pdbx_description
1 polymer ?
#
loop_
_entity_poly.entity_id
_entity_poly.type
_entity_poly.pdbx_seq_one_letter_code
_entity_poly.pdbx_strand_id
1 'polypeptide(L)'
;MSSLEERREARRRRRQQEESGSSEVAEDTSTSSRRTRRRGTEDEIDATEESSYTSTRSRRRRGYDEEETPETPEAAPEEPQVDPEEAARKRRAAQAEQERQEEEERARREEEEEERQRQEEVRRQQEEERRKQDEERRKQEEAERAKREEEERIERERLDREEQEREEAARRMEEEQKKRNRKRKGLGGLDKEKKNKLKALIMAKAAEDLRNEAKAKAEEKERFINERVPPCDTQGKDKAALIKLCKDLHTLMATLEEEVYDWNMKVRKQEGEINSLSLKVNDSKGKFVKPVLRKVNKESKFDKLKKDKSDFRGNLKSTGQSKYALDEEGEEKAE
;
A
#
# COMPACT_ATOMS: atom_id res chain seq x y z
N MET A 1 43.03 -31.69 4.56
CA MET A 1 41.65 -32.20 4.43
C MET A 1 40.78 -31.08 3.89
N SER A 2 39.87 -31.40 2.97
CA SER A 2 39.38 -30.50 1.91
C SER A 2 38.39 -29.44 2.41
N SER A 3 38.58 -28.18 2.00
CA SER A 3 37.68 -27.03 2.27
C SER A 3 36.24 -27.21 1.78
N LEU A 4 35.99 -28.22 0.96
CA LEU A 4 34.65 -28.64 0.54
C LEU A 4 33.89 -29.39 1.63
N GLU A 5 34.60 -30.12 2.49
CA GLU A 5 34.03 -30.93 3.55
C GLU A 5 33.58 -30.03 4.71
N GLU A 6 34.40 -29.03 5.04
CA GLU A 6 34.09 -27.98 6.02
C GLU A 6 32.88 -27.13 5.59
N ARG A 7 32.75 -26.83 4.28
CA ARG A 7 31.57 -26.16 3.71
C ARG A 7 30.30 -27.01 3.74
N ARG A 8 30.43 -28.34 3.63
CA ARG A 8 29.29 -29.27 3.75
C ARG A 8 28.82 -29.37 5.20
N GLU A 9 29.75 -29.37 6.15
CA GLU A 9 29.43 -29.45 7.57
C GLU A 9 28.79 -28.16 8.09
N ALA A 10 29.26 -26.99 7.64
CA ALA A 10 28.65 -25.70 7.95
C ALA A 10 27.18 -25.60 7.47
N ARG A 11 26.86 -26.18 6.31
CA ARG A 11 25.48 -26.24 5.78
C ARG A 11 24.58 -27.16 6.61
N ARG A 12 25.11 -28.26 7.15
CA ARG A 12 24.34 -29.15 8.04
C ARG A 12 23.97 -28.45 9.36
N ARG A 13 24.91 -27.73 9.98
CA ARG A 13 24.67 -27.01 11.24
C ARG A 13 23.62 -25.91 11.10
N ARG A 14 23.63 -25.17 10.00
CA ARG A 14 22.62 -24.14 9.72
C ARG A 14 21.21 -24.71 9.58
N ARG A 15 21.08 -25.87 8.92
CA ARG A 15 19.78 -26.53 8.74
C ARG A 15 19.18 -27.01 10.06
N GLN A 16 20.02 -27.50 10.97
CA GLN A 16 19.61 -27.89 12.33
C GLN A 16 19.15 -26.67 13.16
N GLN A 17 19.79 -25.50 12.97
CA GLN A 17 19.35 -24.27 13.64
C GLN A 17 18.02 -23.74 13.08
N GLU A 18 17.80 -23.84 11.77
CA GLU A 18 16.55 -23.44 11.12
C GLU A 18 15.38 -24.35 11.51
N GLU A 19 15.61 -25.66 11.69
CA GLU A 19 14.61 -26.61 12.20
C GLU A 19 14.27 -26.38 13.69
N SER A 20 15.21 -25.86 14.49
CA SER A 20 14.97 -25.53 15.90
C SER A 20 14.30 -24.16 16.14
N GLY A 21 14.19 -23.30 15.11
CA GLY A 21 13.77 -21.90 15.23
C GLY A 21 12.36 -21.57 14.71
N SER A 22 11.52 -22.58 14.46
CA SER A 22 10.20 -22.43 13.84
C SER A 22 9.07 -22.60 14.85
N SER A 23 8.85 -21.61 15.72
CA SER A 23 7.54 -21.36 16.33
C SER A 23 7.37 -19.86 16.55
N GLU A 24 6.19 -19.35 16.18
CA GLU A 24 5.66 -17.98 16.35
C GLU A 24 5.74 -17.07 15.11
N VAL A 25 4.66 -17.09 14.30
CA VAL A 25 4.24 -15.96 13.47
C VAL A 25 2.73 -15.77 13.70
N ALA A 26 2.36 -14.61 14.24
CA ALA A 26 0.99 -14.18 14.49
C ALA A 26 0.36 -13.60 13.20
N GLU A 27 -0.93 -13.87 13.01
CA GLU A 27 -1.74 -13.44 11.88
C GLU A 27 -2.24 -12.00 12.01
N ASP A 28 -2.26 -11.28 10.90
CA ASP A 28 -2.89 -9.97 10.73
C ASP A 28 -3.95 -10.12 9.62
N THR A 29 -5.23 -9.97 9.96
CA THR A 29 -6.32 -9.89 8.98
C THR A 29 -7.27 -8.74 9.34
N SER A 30 -7.46 -7.80 8.42
CA SER A 30 -8.79 -7.36 7.98
C SER A 30 -8.68 -6.19 6.99
N THR A 31 -8.94 -6.50 5.73
CA THR A 31 -9.21 -5.50 4.68
C THR A 31 -10.56 -5.83 4.07
N SER A 32 -11.32 -4.77 3.77
CA SER A 32 -12.33 -4.68 2.71
C SER A 32 -13.82 -4.85 3.06
N SER A 33 -14.49 -3.69 3.20
CA SER A 33 -15.43 -3.15 2.21
C SER A 33 -16.48 -4.09 1.60
N ARG A 34 -17.78 -3.84 1.85
CA ARG A 34 -18.77 -3.48 0.80
C ARG A 34 -20.17 -3.19 1.33
N ARG A 35 -20.71 -2.13 0.74
CA ARG A 35 -22.04 -1.53 0.83
C ARG A 35 -23.00 -2.25 -0.12
N THR A 36 -24.17 -2.70 0.34
CA THR A 36 -25.41 -2.76 -0.47
C THR A 36 -26.65 -2.56 0.41
N ARG A 37 -27.60 -1.76 -0.10
CA ARG A 37 -28.95 -1.53 0.46
C ARG A 37 -29.94 -2.39 -0.35
N ARG A 38 -30.92 -3.04 0.30
CA ARG A 38 -32.29 -3.19 -0.23
C ARG A 38 -33.29 -3.66 0.85
N ARG A 39 -34.51 -3.12 0.76
CA ARG A 39 -35.73 -3.31 1.57
C ARG A 39 -36.35 -4.72 1.49
N GLY A 40 -37.13 -5.05 2.52
CA GLY A 40 -38.24 -6.06 2.54
C GLY A 40 -38.10 -7.01 3.73
N THR A 41 -38.81 -6.80 4.85
CA THR A 41 -40.12 -7.41 5.23
C THR A 41 -40.02 -8.87 5.70
N GLU A 42 -40.27 -9.06 7.01
CA GLU A 42 -40.96 -10.21 7.69
C GLU A 42 -40.30 -11.61 7.54
N ASP A 43 -40.19 -12.51 8.52
CA ASP A 43 -40.83 -12.75 9.82
C ASP A 43 -40.02 -13.83 10.60
N GLU A 44 -40.46 -14.11 11.84
CA GLU A 44 -40.22 -15.31 12.68
C GLU A 44 -39.02 -15.36 13.62
N ILE A 45 -39.08 -15.86 14.86
CA ILE A 45 -40.07 -16.12 15.94
C ILE A 45 -39.23 -16.82 17.05
N ASP A 46 -39.48 -16.53 18.33
CA ASP A 46 -39.54 -17.52 19.42
C ASP A 46 -40.14 -16.76 20.62
N ALA A 47 -41.46 -16.80 20.88
CA ALA A 47 -42.29 -17.93 21.34
C ALA A 47 -41.81 -18.54 22.66
N THR A 48 -42.55 -18.25 23.72
CA THR A 48 -43.14 -19.23 24.67
C THR A 48 -44.09 -18.41 25.57
N GLU A 49 -45.40 -18.49 25.33
CA GLU A 49 -46.38 -19.34 26.05
C GLU A 49 -46.65 -18.80 27.48
N GLU A 50 -47.86 -18.64 28.02
CA GLU A 50 -49.23 -19.06 27.71
C GLU A 50 -50.15 -18.25 28.68
N SER A 51 -51.30 -17.73 28.23
CA SER A 51 -52.65 -18.28 28.46
C SER A 51 -53.40 -17.85 29.75
N SER A 52 -54.57 -17.27 29.49
CA SER A 52 -55.86 -17.43 30.19
C SER A 52 -56.22 -16.61 31.45
N TYR A 53 -57.24 -15.80 31.20
CA TYR A 53 -58.38 -15.41 32.04
C TYR A 53 -58.80 -16.40 33.15
N THR A 54 -58.82 -15.97 34.41
CA THR A 54 -60.01 -15.88 35.31
C THR A 54 -59.67 -15.83 36.81
N SER A 55 -60.28 -14.85 37.47
CA SER A 55 -61.05 -14.94 38.73
C SER A 55 -60.42 -15.33 40.09
N THR A 56 -60.91 -14.57 41.09
CA THR A 56 -60.96 -14.79 42.55
C THR A 56 -59.73 -14.53 43.43
N ARG A 57 -59.76 -13.34 44.04
CA ARG A 57 -60.05 -13.12 45.49
C ARG A 57 -59.52 -14.20 46.45
N SER A 58 -58.65 -13.82 47.40
CA SER A 58 -59.03 -13.65 48.82
C SER A 58 -57.83 -13.63 49.77
N ARG A 59 -57.72 -12.51 50.51
CA ARG A 59 -57.53 -12.34 51.96
C ARG A 59 -56.60 -13.29 52.73
N ARG A 60 -55.90 -12.69 53.70
CA ARG A 60 -56.01 -12.90 55.17
C ARG A 60 -54.88 -12.13 55.88
N ARG A 61 -54.95 -11.68 57.13
CA ARG A 61 -55.95 -11.53 58.21
C ARG A 61 -55.10 -11.12 59.44
N ARG A 62 -55.64 -10.36 60.39
CA ARG A 62 -55.44 -10.50 61.85
C ARG A 62 -56.36 -9.49 62.54
N GLY A 63 -57.20 -9.79 63.53
CA GLY A 63 -57.61 -10.99 64.29
C GLY A 63 -58.85 -10.58 65.12
N TYR A 64 -59.86 -11.45 65.28
CA TYR A 64 -60.17 -12.24 66.49
C TYR A 64 -60.79 -11.38 67.62
N ASP A 65 -61.81 -11.79 68.37
CA ASP A 65 -62.83 -12.86 68.35
C ASP A 65 -63.59 -12.67 69.67
N GLU A 66 -64.89 -12.95 69.72
CA GLU A 66 -65.44 -13.99 70.61
C GLU A 66 -66.97 -14.03 70.49
N GLU A 67 -67.44 -15.25 70.23
CA GLU A 67 -68.81 -15.70 70.20
C GLU A 67 -69.39 -15.85 71.62
N GLU A 68 -70.72 -15.77 71.76
CA GLU A 68 -71.52 -16.74 72.53
C GLU A 68 -73.02 -16.42 72.34
N THR A 69 -73.74 -17.25 71.58
CA THR A 69 -74.75 -18.25 71.98
C THR A 69 -76.20 -17.73 72.17
N PRO A 70 -77.22 -18.43 71.62
CA PRO A 70 -78.64 -18.09 71.76
C PRO A 70 -79.37 -18.99 72.76
N GLU A 71 -80.35 -18.47 73.52
CA GLU A 71 -81.52 -19.20 74.03
C GLU A 71 -82.54 -18.28 74.78
N THR A 72 -83.82 -18.35 74.34
CA THR A 72 -85.12 -18.43 75.09
C THR A 72 -85.55 -17.41 76.19
N PRO A 73 -86.88 -17.29 76.49
CA PRO A 73 -87.54 -16.00 76.81
C PRO A 73 -88.12 -15.84 78.24
N GLU A 74 -88.10 -14.61 78.77
CA GLU A 74 -88.98 -13.96 79.78
C GLU A 74 -88.27 -12.64 80.18
N ALA A 75 -88.86 -11.47 80.44
CA ALA A 75 -90.21 -11.00 80.69
C ALA A 75 -90.33 -9.51 80.30
N ALA A 76 -91.56 -9.02 80.16
CA ALA A 76 -91.92 -7.60 80.04
C ALA A 76 -91.31 -6.75 81.19
N PRO A 77 -91.07 -5.44 81.00
CA PRO A 77 -92.14 -4.50 81.35
C PRO A 77 -92.23 -3.22 80.49
N GLU A 78 -93.47 -2.74 80.43
CA GLU A 78 -93.94 -1.35 80.44
C GLU A 78 -93.40 -0.33 79.42
N GLU A 79 -94.28 -0.05 78.45
CA GLU A 79 -94.34 1.15 77.63
C GLU A 79 -94.37 2.44 78.48
N PRO A 80 -93.58 3.46 78.12
CA PRO A 80 -94.06 4.82 78.21
C PRO A 80 -94.53 5.24 76.83
N GLN A 81 -95.81 5.59 76.76
CA GLN A 81 -96.47 6.20 75.61
C GLN A 81 -95.59 7.35 75.07
N VAL A 82 -94.97 7.16 73.90
CA VAL A 82 -94.23 8.22 73.20
C VAL A 82 -95.15 8.86 72.19
N ASP A 83 -95.40 10.14 72.41
CA ASP A 83 -96.27 11.03 71.66
C ASP A 83 -96.00 10.95 70.14
N PRO A 84 -97.02 10.74 69.27
CA PRO A 84 -96.85 10.68 67.81
C PRO A 84 -96.17 11.92 67.19
N GLU A 85 -96.03 13.01 67.95
CA GLU A 85 -95.34 14.24 67.54
C GLU A 85 -93.80 14.14 67.58
N GLU A 86 -93.21 13.31 68.45
CA GLU A 86 -91.74 13.19 68.59
C GLU A 86 -91.11 12.31 67.49
N ALA A 87 -91.80 11.24 67.08
CA ALA A 87 -91.41 10.40 65.94
C ALA A 87 -91.46 11.16 64.61
N ALA A 88 -92.41 12.09 64.46
CA ALA A 88 -92.50 12.99 63.30
C ALA A 88 -91.37 14.03 63.30
N ARG A 89 -90.97 14.57 64.47
CA ARG A 89 -89.79 15.44 64.59
C ARG A 89 -88.49 14.73 64.24
N LYS A 90 -88.28 13.49 64.67
CA LYS A 90 -87.07 12.70 64.31
C LYS A 90 -87.01 12.38 62.82
N ARG A 91 -88.14 12.07 62.16
CA ARG A 91 -88.18 11.88 60.69
C ARG A 91 -87.91 13.16 59.92
N ARG A 92 -88.44 14.30 60.36
CA ARG A 92 -88.15 15.63 59.76
C ARG A 92 -86.69 16.05 59.98
N ALA A 93 -86.12 15.77 61.16
CA ALA A 93 -84.72 16.04 61.45
C ALA A 93 -83.79 15.16 60.59
N ALA A 94 -84.10 13.88 60.43
CA ALA A 94 -83.36 12.97 59.55
C ALA A 94 -83.50 13.33 58.07
N GLN A 95 -84.69 13.76 57.61
CA GLN A 95 -84.89 14.28 56.26
C GLN A 95 -84.08 15.56 56.02
N ALA A 96 -84.09 16.50 56.97
CA ALA A 96 -83.29 17.73 56.87
C ALA A 96 -81.78 17.48 56.97
N GLU A 97 -81.35 16.40 57.60
CA GLU A 97 -79.95 15.99 57.66
C GLU A 97 -79.51 15.27 56.37
N GLN A 98 -80.39 14.44 55.79
CA GLN A 98 -80.19 13.85 54.46
C GLN A 98 -80.15 14.91 53.36
N GLU A 99 -81.05 15.89 53.39
CA GLU A 99 -81.04 17.01 52.43
C GLU A 99 -79.74 17.83 52.53
N ARG A 100 -79.24 18.09 53.74
CA ARG A 100 -77.94 18.76 53.94
C ARG A 100 -76.76 17.92 53.48
N GLN A 101 -76.78 16.61 53.69
CA GLN A 101 -75.74 15.70 53.18
C GLN A 101 -75.77 15.59 51.65
N GLU A 102 -76.95 15.54 51.04
CA GLU A 102 -77.10 15.56 49.58
C GLU A 102 -76.66 16.90 48.97
N GLU A 103 -76.95 18.02 49.64
CA GLU A 103 -76.52 19.35 49.21
C GLU A 103 -75.00 19.51 49.32
N GLU A 104 -74.39 19.02 50.41
CA GLU A 104 -72.93 18.99 50.58
C GLU A 104 -72.24 18.04 49.56
N GLU A 105 -72.85 16.90 49.25
CA GLU A 105 -72.33 15.97 48.23
C GLU A 105 -72.46 16.54 46.81
N ARG A 106 -73.55 17.27 46.50
CA ARG A 106 -73.69 18.00 45.24
C ARG A 106 -72.65 19.12 45.12
N ALA A 107 -72.44 19.90 46.18
CA ALA A 107 -71.42 20.94 46.21
C ALA A 107 -70.00 20.36 46.01
N ARG A 108 -69.68 19.21 46.63
CA ARG A 108 -68.40 18.52 46.41
C ARG A 108 -68.23 17.99 44.98
N ARG A 109 -69.29 17.49 44.36
CA ARG A 109 -69.27 17.04 42.95
C ARG A 109 -69.08 18.20 41.97
N GLU A 110 -69.74 19.33 42.23
CA GLU A 110 -69.55 20.56 41.46
C GLU A 110 -68.12 21.09 41.59
N GLU A 111 -67.54 21.11 42.81
CA GLU A 111 -66.15 21.51 43.03
C GLU A 111 -65.14 20.55 42.37
N GLU A 112 -65.40 19.23 42.41
CA GLU A 112 -64.56 18.23 41.73
C GLU A 112 -64.68 18.30 40.19
N GLU A 113 -65.86 18.63 39.65
CA GLU A 113 -66.03 18.90 38.21
C GLU A 113 -65.32 20.19 37.79
N GLU A 114 -65.41 21.27 38.58
CA GLU A 114 -64.64 22.50 38.33
C GLU A 114 -63.13 22.25 38.39
N GLU A 115 -62.65 21.45 39.34
CA GLU A 115 -61.23 21.11 39.44
C GLU A 115 -60.78 20.27 38.23
N ARG A 116 -61.60 19.31 37.78
CA ARG A 116 -61.35 18.55 36.55
C ARG A 116 -61.30 19.46 35.31
N GLN A 117 -62.20 20.45 35.20
CA GLN A 117 -62.19 21.42 34.11
C GLN A 117 -60.91 22.27 34.12
N ARG A 118 -60.49 22.77 35.30
CA ARG A 118 -59.23 23.51 35.45
C ARG A 118 -58.01 22.66 35.09
N GLN A 119 -57.97 21.40 35.51
CA GLN A 119 -56.90 20.47 35.15
C GLN A 119 -56.87 20.17 33.63
N GLU A 120 -58.03 20.03 32.99
CA GLU A 120 -58.13 19.82 31.54
C GLU A 120 -57.68 21.06 30.75
N GLU A 121 -58.03 22.27 31.19
CA GLU A 121 -57.56 23.51 30.58
C GLU A 121 -56.03 23.66 30.68
N VAL A 122 -55.44 23.37 31.85
CA VAL A 122 -53.98 23.38 32.04
C VAL A 122 -53.33 22.35 31.10
N ARG A 123 -53.90 21.16 30.97
CA ARG A 123 -53.39 20.13 30.05
C ARG A 123 -53.48 20.58 28.58
N ARG A 124 -54.57 21.24 28.17
CA ARG A 124 -54.72 21.81 26.82
C ARG A 124 -53.70 22.91 26.56
N GLN A 125 -53.47 23.81 27.52
CA GLN A 125 -52.44 24.85 27.42
C GLN A 125 -51.04 24.25 27.28
N GLN A 126 -50.70 23.24 28.09
CA GLN A 126 -49.42 22.54 28.00
C GLN A 126 -49.24 21.81 26.66
N GLU A 127 -50.31 21.22 26.10
CA GLU A 127 -50.26 20.57 24.80
C GLU A 127 -50.08 21.58 23.66
N GLU A 128 -50.76 22.73 23.72
CA GLU A 128 -50.55 23.82 22.75
C GLU A 128 -49.14 24.40 22.81
N GLU A 129 -48.58 24.58 24.01
CA GLU A 129 -47.19 25.04 24.16
C GLU A 129 -46.18 24.03 23.59
N ARG A 130 -46.39 22.73 23.83
CA ARG A 130 -45.57 21.67 23.23
C ARG A 130 -45.65 21.68 21.71
N ARG A 131 -46.85 21.86 21.14
CA ARG A 131 -47.05 21.97 19.69
C ARG A 131 -46.32 23.19 19.10
N LYS A 132 -46.39 24.34 19.77
CA LYS A 132 -45.65 25.55 19.37
C LYS A 132 -44.14 25.34 19.42
N GLN A 133 -43.63 24.74 20.50
CA GLN A 133 -42.20 24.42 20.62
C GLN A 133 -41.72 23.44 19.56
N ASP A 134 -42.51 22.40 19.25
CA ASP A 134 -42.15 21.45 18.19
C ASP A 134 -42.21 22.07 16.79
N GLU A 135 -43.15 22.98 16.53
CA GLU A 135 -43.20 23.73 15.27
C GLU A 135 -41.99 24.68 15.13
N GLU A 136 -41.60 25.37 16.21
CA GLU A 136 -40.40 26.21 16.24
C GLU A 136 -39.13 25.39 16.03
N ARG A 137 -39.01 24.23 16.68
CA ARG A 137 -37.86 23.31 16.49
C ARG A 137 -37.77 22.82 15.05
N ARG A 138 -38.89 22.49 14.40
CA ARG A 138 -38.93 22.11 12.97
C ARG A 138 -38.47 23.24 12.07
N LYS A 139 -38.95 24.48 12.32
CA LYS A 139 -38.52 25.67 11.57
C LYS A 139 -37.03 25.96 11.75
N GLN A 140 -36.50 25.81 12.96
CA GLN A 140 -35.07 25.97 13.24
C GLN A 140 -34.23 24.90 12.53
N GLU A 141 -34.65 23.64 12.57
CA GLU A 141 -33.94 22.54 11.91
C GLU A 141 -33.96 22.68 10.37
N GLU A 142 -35.07 23.13 9.79
CA GLU A 142 -35.18 23.43 8.35
C GLU A 142 -34.30 24.61 7.95
N ALA A 143 -34.27 25.68 8.75
CA ALA A 143 -33.39 26.82 8.52
C ALA A 143 -31.91 26.45 8.65
N GLU A 144 -31.56 25.56 9.58
CA GLU A 144 -30.19 25.07 9.73
C GLU A 144 -29.77 24.17 8.56
N ARG A 145 -30.67 23.30 8.07
CA ARG A 145 -30.43 22.50 6.87
C ARG A 145 -30.23 23.38 5.63
N ALA A 146 -31.05 24.42 5.45
CA ALA A 146 -30.89 25.36 4.35
C ALA A 146 -29.52 26.09 4.38
N LYS A 147 -29.06 26.51 5.57
CA LYS A 147 -27.74 27.13 5.75
C LYS A 147 -26.60 26.17 5.41
N ARG A 148 -26.67 24.91 5.88
CA ARG A 148 -25.67 23.89 5.57
C ARG A 148 -25.60 23.58 4.08
N GLU A 149 -26.74 23.52 3.39
CA GLU A 149 -26.79 23.32 1.94
C GLU A 149 -26.19 24.53 1.17
N GLU A 150 -26.41 25.75 1.63
CA GLU A 150 -25.81 26.96 1.05
C GLU A 150 -24.29 27.00 1.27
N GLU A 151 -23.82 26.66 2.47
CA GLU A 151 -22.38 26.54 2.79
C GLU A 151 -21.69 25.46 1.94
N GLU A 152 -22.30 24.28 1.80
CA GLU A 152 -21.78 23.22 0.92
C GLU A 152 -21.70 23.66 -0.55
N ARG A 153 -22.66 24.44 -1.03
CA ARG A 153 -22.63 24.98 -2.41
C ARG A 153 -21.47 25.96 -2.60
N ILE A 154 -21.25 26.85 -1.63
CA ILE A 154 -20.13 27.81 -1.66
C ILE A 154 -18.80 27.06 -1.58
N GLU A 155 -18.69 26.03 -0.74
CA GLU A 155 -17.47 25.23 -0.62
C GLU A 155 -17.17 24.45 -1.91
N ARG A 156 -18.18 23.84 -2.54
CA ARG A 156 -18.03 23.17 -3.85
C ARG A 156 -17.57 24.15 -4.93
N GLU A 157 -18.16 25.34 -5.00
CA GLU A 157 -17.74 26.36 -5.97
C GLU A 157 -16.29 26.83 -5.74
N ARG A 158 -15.86 26.92 -4.47
CA ARG A 158 -14.45 27.22 -4.15
C ARG A 158 -13.51 26.10 -4.59
N LEU A 159 -13.87 24.84 -4.35
CA LEU A 159 -13.09 23.68 -4.78
C LEU A 159 -12.99 23.60 -6.31
N ASP A 160 -14.09 23.84 -7.02
CA ASP A 160 -14.11 23.84 -8.50
C ASP A 160 -13.21 24.94 -9.06
N ARG A 161 -13.22 26.15 -8.47
CA ARG A 161 -12.30 27.24 -8.86
C ARG A 161 -10.84 26.89 -8.59
N GLU A 162 -10.54 26.29 -7.43
CA GLU A 162 -9.17 25.87 -7.10
C GLU A 162 -8.68 24.74 -8.02
N GLU A 163 -9.55 23.81 -8.39
CA GLU A 163 -9.24 22.76 -9.37
C GLU A 163 -8.96 23.33 -10.75
N GLN A 164 -9.77 24.29 -11.22
CA GLN A 164 -9.54 25.00 -12.47
C GLN A 164 -8.21 25.77 -12.47
N GLU A 165 -7.88 26.48 -11.38
CA GLU A 165 -6.60 27.17 -11.25
C GLU A 165 -5.41 26.20 -11.26
N ARG A 166 -5.53 25.04 -10.60
CA ARG A 166 -4.51 23.98 -10.61
C ARG A 166 -4.35 23.37 -12.00
N GLU A 167 -5.45 23.13 -12.72
CA GLU A 167 -5.40 22.60 -14.09
C GLU A 167 -4.77 23.61 -15.05
N GLU A 168 -5.14 24.89 -14.95
CA GLU A 168 -4.52 25.96 -15.74
C GLU A 168 -3.02 26.10 -15.42
N ALA A 169 -2.64 26.08 -14.15
CA ALA A 169 -1.24 26.10 -13.75
C ALA A 169 -0.47 24.89 -14.28
N ALA A 170 -1.07 23.70 -14.26
CA ALA A 170 -0.48 22.50 -14.84
C ALA A 170 -0.31 22.63 -16.37
N ARG A 171 -1.30 23.15 -17.09
CA ARG A 171 -1.22 23.40 -18.54
C ARG A 171 -0.13 24.43 -18.87
N ARG A 172 -0.03 25.52 -18.11
CA ARG A 172 1.05 26.53 -18.26
C ARG A 172 2.43 25.90 -18.03
N MET A 173 2.59 25.11 -16.98
CA MET A 173 3.83 24.40 -16.69
C MET A 173 4.16 23.36 -17.78
N GLU A 174 3.18 22.65 -18.32
CA GLU A 174 3.37 21.69 -19.42
C GLU A 174 3.78 22.40 -20.72
N GLU A 175 3.17 23.54 -21.04
CA GLU A 175 3.55 24.36 -22.19
C GLU A 175 4.95 24.95 -22.06
N GLU A 176 5.32 25.45 -20.87
CA GLU A 176 6.67 25.91 -20.57
C GLU A 176 7.69 24.78 -20.67
N GLN A 177 7.36 23.58 -20.18
CA GLN A 177 8.21 22.40 -20.35
C GLN A 177 8.35 22.00 -21.83
N LYS A 178 7.27 22.05 -22.63
CA LYS A 178 7.33 21.81 -24.08
C LYS A 178 8.20 22.84 -24.78
N LYS A 179 8.08 24.14 -24.42
CA LYS A 179 8.94 25.22 -24.94
C LYS A 179 10.40 25.02 -24.52
N ARG A 180 10.67 24.61 -23.27
CA ARG A 180 12.02 24.29 -22.77
C ARG A 180 12.59 23.06 -23.47
N ASN A 181 11.80 22.03 -23.74
CA ASN A 181 12.23 20.83 -24.47
C ASN A 181 12.48 21.13 -25.96
N ARG A 182 11.68 22.02 -26.57
CA ARG A 182 11.97 22.56 -27.91
C ARG A 182 13.24 23.41 -27.93
N LYS A 183 13.48 24.25 -26.92
CA LYS A 183 14.72 25.05 -26.76
C LYS A 183 15.94 24.18 -26.39
N ARG A 184 15.77 23.06 -25.69
CA ARG A 184 16.80 22.02 -25.44
C ARG A 184 17.11 21.14 -26.66
N LYS A 185 16.43 21.34 -27.80
CA LYS A 185 17.01 20.97 -29.12
C LYS A 185 18.19 21.88 -29.52
N GLY A 186 18.65 22.77 -28.64
CA GLY A 186 19.89 23.51 -28.79
C GLY A 186 21.12 22.63 -28.59
N LEU A 187 22.04 22.70 -29.57
CA LEU A 187 23.37 22.07 -29.65
C LEU A 187 23.47 20.63 -30.19
N GLY A 188 22.74 20.34 -31.27
CA GLY A 188 23.18 19.29 -32.18
C GLY A 188 22.19 18.89 -33.25
N GLY A 189 20.89 19.21 -33.13
CA GLY A 189 19.86 19.13 -34.18
C GLY A 189 19.69 17.79 -34.94
N LEU A 190 20.54 16.80 -34.67
CA LEU A 190 20.60 15.53 -35.37
C LEU A 190 19.52 14.63 -34.80
N ASP A 191 18.73 14.10 -35.71
CA ASP A 191 17.73 13.10 -35.41
C ASP A 191 18.35 11.89 -34.70
N LYS A 192 17.59 11.24 -33.82
CA LYS A 192 18.09 10.11 -33.00
C LYS A 192 18.70 9.02 -33.87
N GLU A 193 18.11 8.77 -35.03
CA GLU A 193 18.61 7.83 -36.04
C GLU A 193 19.96 8.24 -36.61
N LYS A 194 20.15 9.52 -36.94
CA LYS A 194 21.43 10.05 -37.45
C LYS A 194 22.53 9.96 -36.39
N LYS A 195 22.21 10.24 -35.12
CA LYS A 195 23.15 10.08 -34.01
C LYS A 195 23.59 8.62 -33.83
N ASN A 196 22.66 7.67 -33.93
CA ASN A 196 22.98 6.25 -33.83
C ASN A 196 23.85 5.77 -35.01
N LYS A 197 23.53 6.19 -36.24
CA LYS A 197 24.35 5.90 -37.43
C LYS A 197 25.76 6.47 -37.27
N LEU A 198 25.89 7.71 -36.82
CA LEU A 198 27.19 8.33 -36.59
C LEU A 198 27.98 7.59 -35.50
N LYS A 199 27.33 7.19 -34.41
CA LYS A 199 27.96 6.38 -33.36
C LYS A 199 28.47 5.04 -33.90
N ALA A 200 27.69 4.38 -34.76
CA ALA A 200 28.10 3.13 -35.40
C ALA A 200 29.31 3.33 -36.32
N LEU A 201 29.33 4.40 -37.13
CA LEU A 201 30.47 4.75 -37.97
C LEU A 201 31.73 5.06 -37.15
N ILE A 202 31.60 5.80 -36.05
CA ILE A 202 32.71 6.09 -35.14
C ILE A 202 33.25 4.80 -34.52
N MET A 203 32.38 3.89 -34.07
CA MET A 203 32.83 2.60 -33.53
C MET A 203 33.49 1.71 -34.60
N ALA A 204 32.94 1.68 -35.81
CA ALA A 204 33.50 0.92 -36.93
C ALA A 204 34.89 1.43 -37.29
N LYS A 205 35.04 2.76 -37.44
CA LYS A 205 36.34 3.39 -37.67
C LYS A 205 37.30 3.16 -36.51
N ALA A 206 36.87 3.32 -35.26
CA ALA A 206 37.74 3.06 -34.11
C ALA A 206 38.21 1.60 -34.03
N ALA A 207 37.37 0.65 -34.43
CA ALA A 207 37.74 -0.76 -34.50
C ALA A 207 38.74 -1.05 -35.64
N GLU A 208 38.57 -0.37 -36.78
CA GLU A 208 39.50 -0.43 -37.90
C GLU A 208 40.86 0.19 -37.53
N ASP A 209 40.85 1.40 -36.96
CA ASP A 209 42.05 2.10 -36.50
C ASP A 209 42.82 1.26 -35.46
N LEU A 210 42.12 0.61 -34.52
CA LEU A 210 42.74 -0.29 -33.54
C LEU A 210 43.41 -1.52 -34.20
N ARG A 211 42.81 -2.07 -35.26
CA ARG A 211 43.41 -3.18 -36.02
C ARG A 211 44.62 -2.71 -36.82
N ASN A 212 44.54 -1.53 -37.43
CA ASN A 212 45.63 -0.95 -38.21
C ASN A 212 46.81 -0.57 -37.30
N GLU A 213 46.56 0.01 -36.13
CA GLU A 213 47.58 0.29 -35.13
C GLU A 213 48.26 -1.01 -34.64
N ALA A 214 47.48 -2.06 -34.38
CA ALA A 214 48.04 -3.35 -34.00
C ALA A 214 48.95 -3.96 -35.08
N LYS A 215 48.55 -3.85 -36.36
CA LYS A 215 49.39 -4.29 -37.50
C LYS A 215 50.65 -3.44 -37.61
N ALA A 216 50.54 -2.12 -37.59
CA ALA A 216 51.67 -1.21 -37.67
C ALA A 216 52.68 -1.45 -36.52
N LYS A 217 52.18 -1.65 -35.29
CA LYS A 217 53.02 -1.98 -34.13
C LYS A 217 53.68 -3.34 -34.26
N ALA A 218 53.02 -4.33 -34.86
CA ALA A 218 53.63 -5.62 -35.13
C ALA A 218 54.73 -5.50 -36.20
N GLU A 219 54.48 -4.77 -37.29
CA GLU A 219 55.49 -4.51 -38.32
C GLU A 219 56.69 -3.73 -37.78
N GLU A 220 56.46 -2.69 -36.97
CA GLU A 220 57.53 -1.93 -36.32
C GLU A 220 58.34 -2.82 -35.37
N LYS A 221 57.67 -3.69 -34.60
CA LYS A 221 58.34 -4.68 -33.76
C LYS A 221 59.23 -5.61 -34.58
N GLU A 222 58.74 -6.15 -35.68
CA GLU A 222 59.53 -7.02 -36.57
C GLU A 222 60.71 -6.25 -37.20
N ARG A 223 60.50 -4.99 -37.63
CA ARG A 223 61.59 -4.13 -38.13
C ARG A 223 62.66 -3.89 -37.07
N PHE A 224 62.27 -3.55 -35.85
CA PHE A 224 63.18 -3.32 -34.73
C PHE A 224 63.95 -4.58 -34.33
N ILE A 225 63.29 -5.75 -34.31
CA ILE A 225 63.95 -7.03 -34.03
C ILE A 225 64.98 -7.35 -35.12
N ASN A 226 64.62 -7.18 -36.39
CA ASN A 226 65.53 -7.46 -37.51
C ASN A 226 66.72 -6.50 -37.56
N GLU A 227 66.55 -5.24 -37.16
CA GLU A 227 67.66 -4.27 -37.02
C GLU A 227 68.58 -4.64 -35.86
N ARG A 228 68.00 -5.00 -34.70
CA ARG A 228 68.76 -5.24 -33.48
C ARG A 228 69.43 -6.62 -33.43
N VAL A 229 68.80 -7.63 -34.02
CA VAL A 229 69.31 -9.01 -34.10
C VAL A 229 69.16 -9.48 -35.55
N PRO A 230 70.13 -9.17 -36.41
CA PRO A 230 70.09 -9.62 -37.80
C PRO A 230 70.14 -11.15 -37.87
N PRO A 231 69.53 -11.77 -38.88
CA PRO A 231 69.58 -13.22 -39.08
C PRO A 231 71.02 -13.73 -39.09
N CYS A 232 71.32 -14.70 -38.24
CA CYS A 232 72.67 -15.23 -38.10
C CYS A 232 73.04 -16.12 -39.29
N ASP A 233 73.85 -15.59 -40.22
CA ASP A 233 74.42 -16.40 -41.29
C ASP A 233 75.62 -17.22 -40.78
N THR A 234 75.63 -18.51 -41.11
CA THR A 234 76.70 -19.46 -40.75
C THR A 234 77.37 -20.07 -41.97
N GLN A 235 76.86 -19.79 -43.18
CA GLN A 235 77.36 -20.37 -44.42
C GLN A 235 78.71 -19.74 -44.79
N GLY A 236 79.68 -20.56 -45.20
CA GLY A 236 80.98 -20.10 -45.71
C GLY A 236 81.96 -19.52 -44.67
N LYS A 237 81.68 -19.62 -43.37
CA LYS A 237 82.59 -19.15 -42.32
C LYS A 237 83.60 -20.23 -41.91
N ASP A 238 84.85 -19.84 -41.68
CA ASP A 238 85.91 -20.73 -41.17
C ASP A 238 85.73 -21.01 -39.66
N LYS A 239 86.32 -22.11 -39.15
CA LYS A 239 86.16 -22.57 -37.76
C LYS A 239 86.50 -21.48 -36.74
N ALA A 240 87.55 -20.70 -36.97
CA ALA A 240 87.93 -19.60 -36.09
C ALA A 240 86.87 -18.47 -36.09
N ALA A 241 86.29 -18.18 -37.24
CA ALA A 241 85.21 -17.19 -37.38
C ALA A 241 83.91 -17.66 -36.72
N LEU A 242 83.57 -18.96 -36.79
CA LEU A 242 82.43 -19.52 -36.05
C LEU A 242 82.61 -19.38 -34.53
N ILE A 243 83.79 -19.70 -34.01
CA ILE A 243 84.07 -19.60 -32.56
C ILE A 243 83.94 -18.15 -32.08
N LYS A 244 84.44 -17.18 -32.87
CA LYS A 244 84.30 -15.76 -32.56
C LYS A 244 82.83 -15.35 -32.55
N LEU A 245 82.06 -15.72 -33.57
CA LEU A 245 80.63 -15.44 -33.66
C LEU A 245 79.85 -15.99 -32.45
N CYS A 246 80.12 -17.22 -32.02
CA CYS A 246 79.49 -17.78 -30.83
C CYS A 246 79.78 -16.99 -29.55
N LYS A 247 81.02 -16.49 -29.39
CA LYS A 247 81.40 -15.65 -28.24
C LYS A 247 80.71 -14.29 -28.30
N ASP A 248 80.68 -13.67 -29.48
CA ASP A 248 80.05 -12.37 -29.69
C ASP A 248 78.52 -12.44 -29.42
N LEU A 249 77.85 -13.50 -29.90
CA LEU A 249 76.43 -13.76 -29.62
C LEU A 249 76.17 -14.01 -28.13
N HIS A 250 77.05 -14.73 -27.44
CA HIS A 250 76.93 -14.96 -26.00
C HIS A 250 77.07 -13.64 -25.21
N THR A 251 78.02 -12.77 -25.58
CA THR A 251 78.14 -11.46 -24.96
C THR A 251 76.92 -10.57 -25.23
N LEU A 252 76.38 -10.60 -26.45
CA LEU A 252 75.17 -9.86 -26.81
C LEU A 252 73.97 -10.36 -25.99
N MET A 253 73.79 -11.68 -25.87
CA MET A 253 72.76 -12.27 -25.01
C MET A 253 72.82 -11.75 -23.57
N ALA A 254 74.01 -11.79 -22.95
CA ALA A 254 74.18 -11.32 -21.58
C ALA A 254 73.77 -9.84 -21.41
N THR A 255 74.15 -8.97 -22.37
CA THR A 255 73.75 -7.56 -22.33
C THR A 255 72.25 -7.36 -22.53
N LEU A 256 71.62 -8.13 -23.44
CA LEU A 256 70.17 -8.05 -23.67
C LEU A 256 69.37 -8.57 -22.47
N GLU A 257 69.85 -9.61 -21.79
CA GLU A 257 69.21 -10.13 -20.58
C GLU A 257 69.21 -9.11 -19.44
N GLU A 258 70.32 -8.37 -19.26
CA GLU A 258 70.41 -7.26 -18.32
C GLU A 258 69.39 -6.16 -18.66
N GLU A 259 69.31 -5.74 -19.92
CA GLU A 259 68.33 -4.75 -20.35
C GLU A 259 66.88 -5.22 -20.17
N VAL A 260 66.59 -6.50 -20.47
CA VAL A 260 65.26 -7.09 -20.26
C VAL A 260 64.89 -7.07 -18.78
N TYR A 261 65.84 -7.36 -17.89
CA TYR A 261 65.61 -7.26 -16.45
C TYR A 261 65.24 -5.83 -16.03
N ASP A 262 65.99 -4.82 -16.49
CA ASP A 262 65.72 -3.41 -16.20
C ASP A 262 64.35 -2.96 -16.72
N TRP A 263 63.99 -3.35 -17.94
CA TRP A 263 62.66 -3.06 -18.51
C TRP A 263 61.55 -3.74 -17.72
N ASN A 264 61.73 -5.00 -17.34
CA ASN A 264 60.76 -5.72 -16.51
C ASN A 264 60.56 -5.04 -15.15
N MET A 265 61.63 -4.54 -14.51
CA MET A 265 61.50 -3.80 -13.25
C MET A 265 60.73 -2.48 -13.43
N LYS A 266 61.02 -1.73 -14.52
CA LYS A 266 60.29 -0.50 -14.85
C LYS A 266 58.80 -0.77 -15.10
N VAL A 267 58.47 -1.79 -15.89
CA VAL A 267 57.09 -2.18 -16.18
C VAL A 267 56.37 -2.60 -14.90
N ARG A 268 56.97 -3.45 -14.05
CA ARG A 268 56.37 -3.85 -12.76
C ARG A 268 56.10 -2.65 -11.84
N LYS A 269 57.01 -1.68 -11.80
CA LYS A 269 56.81 -0.45 -11.02
C LYS A 269 55.61 0.34 -11.55
N GLN A 270 55.53 0.54 -12.87
CA GLN A 270 54.42 1.22 -13.51
C GLN A 270 53.09 0.48 -13.33
N GLU A 271 53.06 -0.85 -13.42
CA GLU A 271 51.88 -1.66 -13.13
C GLU A 271 51.42 -1.49 -11.68
N GLY A 272 52.36 -1.46 -10.73
CA GLY A 272 52.07 -1.15 -9.33
C GLY A 272 51.46 0.24 -9.13
N GLU A 273 52.00 1.24 -9.82
CA GLU A 273 51.46 2.61 -9.81
C GLU A 273 50.05 2.68 -10.43
N ILE A 274 49.83 2.05 -11.59
CA ILE A 274 48.51 1.95 -12.23
C ILE A 274 47.51 1.27 -11.32
N ASN A 275 47.88 0.17 -10.66
CA ASN A 275 47.01 -0.53 -9.72
C ASN A 275 46.66 0.34 -8.51
N SER A 276 47.65 1.04 -7.94
CA SER A 276 47.43 2.00 -6.84
C SER A 276 46.48 3.13 -7.26
N LEU A 277 46.68 3.71 -8.44
CA LEU A 277 45.82 4.76 -9.00
C LEU A 277 44.42 4.23 -9.31
N SER A 278 44.30 3.03 -9.89
CA SER A 278 43.03 2.38 -10.17
C SER A 278 42.22 2.15 -8.88
N LEU A 279 42.88 1.69 -7.81
CA LEU A 279 42.25 1.56 -6.50
C LEU A 279 41.76 2.90 -5.94
N LYS A 280 42.59 3.96 -6.00
CA LYS A 280 42.19 5.32 -5.57
C LYS A 280 41.01 5.86 -6.38
N VAL A 281 41.02 5.66 -7.71
CA VAL A 281 39.92 6.05 -8.60
C VAL A 281 38.65 5.27 -8.27
N ASN A 282 38.75 3.98 -7.92
CA ASN A 282 37.59 3.18 -7.55
C ASN A 282 37.03 3.58 -6.18
N ASP A 283 37.89 3.91 -5.21
CA ASP A 283 37.44 4.36 -3.88
C ASP A 283 36.76 5.75 -3.97
N SER A 284 37.36 6.67 -4.73
CA SER A 284 36.79 8.01 -5.00
C SER A 284 35.50 7.97 -5.83
N LYS A 285 35.36 7.05 -6.79
CA LYS A 285 34.11 6.81 -7.52
C LYS A 285 33.06 6.07 -6.68
N GLY A 286 33.42 5.66 -5.46
CA GLY A 286 32.61 4.86 -4.56
C GLY A 286 32.88 3.37 -4.77
N LYS A 287 33.40 2.72 -3.72
CA LYS A 287 33.68 1.28 -3.60
C LYS A 287 32.49 0.35 -3.91
N PHE A 288 31.30 0.92 -4.12
CA PHE A 288 30.03 0.26 -4.42
C PHE A 288 29.20 1.06 -5.44
N VAL A 289 29.65 1.16 -6.68
CA VAL A 289 28.66 1.18 -7.78
C VAL A 289 28.12 -0.24 -7.84
N LYS A 290 27.12 -0.55 -6.99
CA LYS A 290 26.50 -1.88 -6.93
C LYS A 290 26.05 -2.21 -8.36
N PRO A 291 26.72 -3.15 -9.07
CA PRO A 291 26.27 -3.50 -10.40
C PRO A 291 24.86 -4.01 -10.22
N VAL A 292 23.88 -3.36 -10.86
CA VAL A 292 22.48 -3.73 -10.72
C VAL A 292 22.39 -5.20 -11.10
N LEU A 293 22.13 -6.06 -10.11
CA LEU A 293 22.08 -7.51 -10.29
C LEU A 293 20.88 -7.83 -11.19
N ARG A 294 21.10 -7.82 -12.51
CA ARG A 294 20.12 -8.28 -13.48
C ARG A 294 20.17 -9.80 -13.49
N LYS A 295 19.01 -10.44 -13.58
CA LYS A 295 18.89 -11.88 -13.78
C LYS A 295 19.50 -12.24 -15.13
N VAL A 296 20.76 -12.64 -15.12
CA VAL A 296 21.47 -13.13 -16.30
C VAL A 296 21.28 -14.65 -16.39
N ASN A 297 20.69 -15.11 -17.50
CA ASN A 297 20.57 -16.55 -17.76
C ASN A 297 21.96 -17.14 -18.07
N LYS A 298 22.26 -18.35 -17.57
CA LYS A 298 23.56 -19.03 -17.75
C LYS A 298 23.67 -19.68 -19.15
N GLU A 299 23.44 -18.92 -20.21
CA GLU A 299 23.51 -19.46 -21.59
C GLU A 299 24.94 -19.53 -22.14
N SER A 300 25.90 -18.85 -21.52
CA SER A 300 27.31 -18.77 -21.94
C SER A 300 28.10 -20.08 -21.87
N LYS A 301 27.49 -21.18 -21.40
CA LYS A 301 28.08 -22.52 -21.49
C LYS A 301 27.81 -23.19 -22.84
N PHE A 302 26.92 -22.65 -23.67
CA PHE A 302 26.59 -23.20 -24.98
C PHE A 302 27.36 -22.54 -26.14
N ASP A 303 28.10 -21.45 -25.91
CA ASP A 303 28.89 -20.79 -26.96
C ASP A 303 30.00 -21.68 -27.52
N LYS A 304 30.49 -22.67 -26.75
CA LYS A 304 31.46 -23.67 -27.24
C LYS A 304 30.84 -24.79 -28.06
N LEU A 305 29.51 -24.94 -28.04
CA LEU A 305 28.78 -26.01 -28.74
C LEU A 305 27.94 -25.49 -29.92
N LYS A 306 27.70 -24.18 -30.01
CA LYS A 306 27.02 -23.56 -31.14
C LYS A 306 28.04 -23.22 -32.23
N LYS A 307 28.09 -24.04 -33.28
CA LYS A 307 28.78 -23.72 -34.55
C LYS A 307 28.08 -22.60 -35.33
N ASP A 308 26.84 -22.30 -34.96
CA ASP A 308 26.07 -21.21 -35.55
C ASP A 308 26.20 -19.97 -34.68
N LYS A 309 26.76 -18.90 -35.24
CA LYS A 309 26.63 -17.55 -34.69
C LYS A 309 25.13 -17.32 -34.49
N SER A 310 24.66 -17.38 -33.25
CA SER A 310 23.26 -17.09 -32.95
C SER A 310 23.07 -15.57 -32.99
N ASP A 311 23.19 -15.02 -34.19
CA ASP A 311 22.68 -13.69 -34.45
C ASP A 311 21.18 -13.75 -34.21
N PHE A 312 20.65 -12.76 -33.49
CA PHE A 312 19.21 -12.63 -33.24
C PHE A 312 18.35 -12.73 -34.52
N ARG A 313 18.97 -12.46 -35.68
CA ARG A 313 18.40 -12.57 -37.02
C ARG A 313 18.16 -14.01 -37.47
N GLY A 314 18.93 -14.99 -36.99
CA GLY A 314 18.83 -16.40 -37.39
C GLY A 314 17.57 -17.10 -36.88
N ASN A 315 16.98 -16.61 -35.79
CA ASN A 315 15.72 -17.14 -35.24
C ASN A 315 14.46 -16.55 -35.90
N LEU A 316 14.60 -15.59 -36.82
CA LEU A 316 13.47 -15.05 -37.58
C LEU A 316 13.32 -15.81 -38.90
N LYS A 317 12.10 -16.26 -39.21
CA LYS A 317 11.77 -16.82 -40.53
C LYS A 317 11.94 -15.73 -41.59
N SER A 318 13.03 -15.77 -42.36
CA SER A 318 13.21 -14.92 -43.54
C SER A 318 12.16 -15.29 -44.59
N THR A 319 11.39 -14.31 -45.09
CA THR A 319 10.37 -14.52 -46.14
C THR A 319 10.97 -14.56 -47.56
N GLY A 320 12.28 -14.78 -47.69
CA GLY A 320 12.94 -14.94 -49.00
C GLY A 320 12.98 -13.67 -49.87
N GLN A 321 12.48 -12.53 -49.37
CA GLN A 321 12.51 -11.24 -50.08
C GLN A 321 13.74 -10.45 -49.61
N SER A 322 14.92 -10.81 -50.10
CA SER A 322 16.19 -10.10 -49.86
C SER A 322 16.28 -8.82 -50.69
N LYS A 323 15.38 -7.85 -50.49
CA LYS A 323 15.46 -6.55 -51.18
C LYS A 323 16.54 -5.61 -50.60
N TYR A 324 17.20 -5.99 -49.51
CA TYR A 324 18.20 -5.18 -48.81
C TYR A 324 19.37 -6.00 -48.24
N ALA A 325 19.65 -7.19 -48.79
CA ALA A 325 20.90 -7.87 -48.45
C ALA A 325 22.04 -7.03 -49.05
N LEU A 326 22.89 -6.45 -48.18
CA LEU A 326 24.17 -5.91 -48.61
C LEU A 326 25.03 -7.14 -48.96
N ASP A 327 25.44 -7.23 -50.22
CA ASP A 327 26.38 -8.24 -50.66
C ASP A 327 27.69 -8.03 -49.87
N GLU A 328 27.98 -8.97 -48.98
CA GLU A 328 29.34 -9.13 -48.46
C GLU A 328 30.16 -9.71 -49.61
N GLU A 329 30.67 -8.84 -50.49
CA GLU A 329 31.71 -9.21 -51.45
C GLU A 329 32.96 -9.59 -50.65
N GLY A 330 33.12 -10.89 -50.43
CA GLY A 330 34.34 -11.48 -49.94
C GLY A 330 35.39 -11.43 -51.03
N GLU A 331 36.52 -10.79 -50.72
CA GLU A 331 37.78 -11.01 -51.42
C GLU A 331 38.15 -12.50 -51.30
N GLU A 332 37.87 -13.28 -52.33
CA GLU A 332 38.48 -14.60 -52.49
C GLU A 332 39.97 -14.39 -52.73
N LYS A 333 40.77 -14.67 -51.70
CA LYS A 333 42.19 -14.94 -51.86
C LYS A 333 42.33 -16.20 -52.71
N ALA A 334 42.74 -16.00 -53.96
CA ALA A 334 43.36 -17.07 -54.75
C ALA A 334 44.70 -17.43 -54.08
N GLU A 335 44.82 -18.69 -53.65
CA GLU A 335 46.09 -19.38 -53.39
C GLU A 335 46.39 -20.31 -54.55
#